data_AF-A0A1V5LLG6-F1
#
_entry.id   AF-A0A1V5LLG6-F1
#
_cell.length_a   1.000
_cell.length_b   1.000
_cell.length_c   1.000
_cell.angle_alpha   90.00
_cell.angle_beta   90.00
_cell.angle_gamma   90.00
#
_symmetry.space_group_name_H-M   'P 1'
#
loop_
_entity.id
_entity.type
_entity.pdbx_description
1 polymer ?
#
loop_
_entity_poly.entity_id
_entity_poly.type
_entity_poly.pdbx_seq_one_letter_code
_entity_poly.pdbx_strand_id
1 'polypeptide(L)'
;MLGYVSFIIELIPRAVLAPILVFVAFDIIAQAFQAVPKRHAPAVAFAFFPTVLRLLAIKMGTPEPIPAEKFHELMNTPGKALPELQVITALGNGFIVTAMLWGAFLAELIDRRLKISALYLLILALFSYFGIIHSAMPDGSMYLPWQLSGTAQQVPYQFALAYLCLAAIFFGLSWTKESKGPATGMAH
;
A
#
# COMPACT_ATOMS: atom_id res chain seq x y z
N MET A 1 25.45 4.88 -32.86
CA MET A 1 24.69 3.62 -32.68
C MET A 1 23.32 3.81 -33.32
N LEU A 2 23.05 3.07 -34.40
CA LEU A 2 21.81 3.19 -35.18
C LEU A 2 20.60 2.86 -34.28
N GLY A 3 19.65 3.80 -34.19
CA GLY A 3 18.48 3.75 -33.31
C GLY A 3 17.39 2.78 -33.77
N TYR A 4 17.74 1.55 -34.14
CA TYR A 4 16.79 0.53 -34.59
C TYR A 4 15.69 0.25 -33.56
N VAL A 5 16.03 0.27 -32.27
CA VAL A 5 15.06 0.11 -31.18
C VAL A 5 14.10 1.32 -31.10
N SER A 6 14.61 2.55 -31.27
CA SER A 6 13.78 3.76 -31.26
C SER A 6 12.80 3.79 -32.44
N PHE A 7 13.27 3.40 -33.64
CA PHE A 7 12.45 3.31 -34.84
C PHE A 7 11.32 2.28 -34.70
N ILE A 8 11.61 1.12 -34.08
CA ILE A 8 10.60 0.09 -33.82
C ILE A 8 9.56 0.59 -32.78
N ILE A 9 9.99 1.30 -31.73
CA ILE A 9 9.06 1.87 -30.72
C ILE A 9 8.13 2.91 -31.34
N GLU A 10 8.63 3.77 -32.23
CA GLU A 10 7.82 4.78 -32.94
C GLU A 10 6.78 4.16 -33.87
N LEU A 11 7.04 2.95 -34.39
CA LEU A 11 6.13 2.25 -35.29
C LEU A 11 4.95 1.58 -34.55
N ILE A 12 5.05 1.37 -33.23
CA ILE A 12 3.99 0.74 -32.43
C ILE A 12 2.89 1.78 -32.17
N PRO A 13 1.64 1.55 -32.62
CA PRO A 13 0.55 2.46 -32.32
C PRO A 13 0.31 2.50 -30.81
N ARG A 14 0.22 3.71 -30.23
CA ARG A 14 -0.02 3.91 -28.79
C ARG A 14 -1.25 3.16 -28.26
N ALA A 15 -2.26 2.96 -29.12
CA ALA A 15 -3.47 2.21 -28.81
C ALA A 15 -3.21 0.73 -28.46
N VAL A 16 -2.16 0.11 -29.02
CA VAL A 16 -1.82 -1.31 -28.81
C VAL A 16 -1.10 -1.54 -27.47
N LEU A 17 -0.47 -0.49 -26.92
CA LEU A 17 0.26 -0.59 -25.66
C LEU A 17 -0.65 -0.97 -24.48
N ALA A 18 -1.87 -0.43 -24.42
CA ALA A 18 -2.78 -0.68 -23.30
C ALA A 18 -3.20 -2.16 -23.20
N PRO A 19 -3.71 -2.83 -24.27
CA PRO A 19 -4.00 -4.27 -24.22
C PRO A 19 -2.80 -5.15 -23.85
N ILE A 20 -1.59 -4.85 -24.36
CA ILE A 20 -0.37 -5.59 -24.03
C ILE A 20 -0.07 -5.46 -22.53
N LEU A 21 -0.09 -4.24 -21.99
CA LEU A 21 0.16 -4.01 -20.57
C LEU A 21 -0.90 -4.67 -19.68
N VAL A 22 -2.16 -4.70 -20.11
CA VAL A 22 -3.23 -5.41 -19.40
C VAL A 22 -2.97 -6.92 -19.38
N PHE A 23 -2.57 -7.51 -20.50
CA PHE A 23 -2.23 -8.94 -20.56
C PHE A 23 -1.04 -9.29 -19.67
N VAL A 24 0.05 -8.52 -19.76
CA VAL A 24 1.25 -8.72 -18.94
C VAL A 24 0.93 -8.54 -17.45
N ALA A 25 0.16 -7.51 -17.09
CA ALA A 25 -0.26 -7.31 -15.70
C ALA A 25 -1.11 -8.49 -15.20
N PHE A 26 -2.06 -8.97 -16.00
CA PHE A 26 -2.88 -10.13 -15.65
C PHE A 26 -2.03 -11.39 -15.42
N ASP A 27 -1.07 -11.66 -16.29
CA ASP A 27 -0.17 -12.81 -16.15
C ASP A 27 0.71 -12.73 -14.89
N ILE A 28 1.28 -11.54 -14.59
CA ILE A 28 2.02 -11.31 -13.34
C ILE A 28 1.13 -11.52 -12.12
N ILE A 29 -0.12 -11.04 -12.15
CA ILE A 29 -1.09 -11.24 -11.07
C ILE A 29 -1.37 -12.73 -10.88
N ALA A 30 -1.68 -13.45 -11.96
CA ALA A 30 -1.95 -14.88 -11.92
C ALA A 30 -0.75 -15.67 -11.34
N GLN A 31 0.47 -15.34 -11.79
CA GLN A 31 1.70 -15.93 -11.28
C GLN A 31 1.91 -15.65 -9.79
N ALA A 32 1.57 -14.46 -9.30
CA ALA A 32 1.69 -14.15 -7.87
C ALA A 32 0.82 -15.07 -7.00
N PHE A 33 -0.39 -15.42 -7.45
CA PHE A 33 -1.25 -16.37 -6.74
C PHE A 33 -0.77 -17.83 -6.86
N GLN A 34 -0.17 -18.20 -8.00
CA GLN A 34 0.33 -19.55 -8.25
C GLN A 34 1.69 -19.82 -7.57
N ALA A 35 2.51 -18.79 -7.38
CA ALA A 35 3.85 -18.89 -6.80
C ALA A 35 3.83 -19.07 -5.28
N VAL A 36 2.69 -18.85 -4.61
CA VAL A 36 2.55 -18.97 -3.16
C VAL A 36 1.64 -20.16 -2.78
N PRO A 37 1.75 -20.72 -1.57
CA PRO A 37 0.79 -21.69 -1.07
C PRO A 37 -0.64 -21.16 -1.13
N LYS A 38 -1.62 -21.99 -1.51
CA LYS A 38 -3.05 -21.60 -1.65
C LYS A 38 -3.58 -20.79 -0.45
N ARG A 39 -3.18 -21.16 0.77
CA ARG A 39 -3.59 -20.48 2.02
C ARG A 39 -3.17 -19.01 2.09
N HIS A 40 -2.14 -18.59 1.35
CA HIS A 40 -1.65 -17.20 1.31
C HIS A 40 -2.31 -16.37 0.20
N ALA A 41 -3.22 -16.94 -0.59
CA ALA A 41 -3.99 -16.18 -1.59
C ALA A 41 -4.66 -14.91 -1.02
N PRO A 42 -5.23 -14.90 0.21
CA PRO A 42 -5.76 -13.67 0.80
C PRO A 42 -4.69 -12.60 1.02
N ALA A 43 -3.45 -12.98 1.36
CA ALA A 43 -2.34 -12.04 1.54
C ALA A 43 -1.92 -11.40 0.21
N VAL A 44 -1.89 -12.19 -0.87
CA VAL A 44 -1.64 -11.70 -2.23
C VAL A 44 -2.74 -10.72 -2.66
N ALA A 45 -4.02 -11.08 -2.47
CA ALA A 45 -5.14 -10.20 -2.77
C ALA A 45 -5.08 -8.87 -1.99
N PHE A 46 -4.77 -8.94 -0.70
CA PHE A 46 -4.65 -7.77 0.17
C PHE A 46 -3.49 -6.85 -0.24
N ALA A 47 -2.37 -7.41 -0.69
CA ALA A 47 -1.21 -6.65 -1.16
C ALA A 47 -1.49 -5.83 -2.45
N PHE A 48 -2.60 -6.07 -3.17
CA PHE A 48 -2.97 -5.25 -4.32
C PHE A 48 -3.59 -3.90 -3.96
N PHE A 49 -4.18 -3.75 -2.77
CA PHE A 49 -4.90 -2.54 -2.38
C PHE A 49 -4.06 -1.25 -2.48
N PRO A 50 -2.80 -1.19 -2.00
CA PRO A 50 -1.97 0.00 -2.13
C PRO A 50 -1.78 0.43 -3.60
N THR A 51 -1.66 -0.53 -4.52
CA THR A 51 -1.51 -0.25 -5.96
C THR A 51 -2.77 0.37 -6.55
N VAL A 52 -3.96 -0.12 -6.16
CA VAL A 52 -5.25 0.47 -6.57
C VAL A 52 -5.38 1.89 -6.04
N LEU A 53 -5.01 2.13 -4.78
CA LEU A 53 -5.06 3.45 -4.17
C LEU A 53 -4.04 4.41 -4.81
N ARG A 54 -2.87 3.91 -5.22
CA ARG A 54 -1.92 4.70 -6.01
C ARG A 54 -2.49 5.08 -7.37
N LEU A 55 -3.15 4.16 -8.08
CA LEU A 55 -3.81 4.47 -9.36
C LEU A 55 -4.85 5.59 -9.19
N LEU A 56 -5.70 5.48 -8.17
CA LEU A 56 -6.71 6.50 -7.85
C LEU A 56 -6.06 7.84 -7.49
N ALA A 57 -5.01 7.84 -6.66
CA ALA A 57 -4.26 9.04 -6.29
C ALA A 57 -3.65 9.74 -7.52
N ILE A 58 -3.07 8.98 -8.46
CA ILE A 58 -2.55 9.53 -9.72
C ILE A 58 -3.66 10.19 -10.51
N LYS A 59 -4.80 9.51 -10.68
CA LYS A 59 -5.92 10.03 -11.47
C LYS A 59 -6.56 11.26 -10.84
N MET A 60 -6.68 11.31 -9.52
CA MET A 60 -7.24 12.48 -8.85
C MET A 60 -6.24 13.64 -8.75
N GLY A 61 -4.93 13.37 -8.75
CA GLY A 61 -3.88 14.38 -8.70
C GLY A 61 -3.57 15.04 -10.05
N THR A 62 -4.06 14.49 -11.18
CA THR A 62 -3.96 15.17 -12.47
C THR A 62 -4.95 16.34 -12.57
N PRO A 63 -4.56 17.51 -13.11
CA PRO A 63 -5.44 18.68 -13.20
C PRO A 63 -6.69 18.53 -14.07
N GLU A 64 -6.72 17.54 -14.99
CA GLU A 64 -7.86 17.30 -15.88
C GLU A 64 -9.18 17.03 -15.12
N PRO A 65 -9.25 16.05 -14.20
CA PRO A 65 -10.46 15.79 -13.43
C PRO A 65 -10.72 16.77 -12.27
N ILE A 66 -9.68 17.34 -11.66
CA ILE A 66 -9.80 18.23 -10.48
C ILE A 66 -8.79 19.38 -10.62
N PRO A 67 -9.23 20.65 -10.64
CA PRO A 67 -8.32 21.80 -10.60
C PRO A 67 -7.41 21.76 -9.36
N ALA A 68 -6.16 22.21 -9.50
CA ALA A 68 -5.15 22.11 -8.44
C ALA A 68 -5.59 22.76 -7.12
N GLU A 69 -6.26 23.89 -7.19
CA GLU A 69 -6.79 24.62 -6.03
C GLU A 69 -7.82 23.77 -5.27
N LYS A 70 -8.73 23.12 -6.01
CA LYS A 70 -9.74 22.25 -5.42
C LYS A 70 -9.12 20.98 -4.84
N PHE A 71 -8.09 20.43 -5.50
CA PHE A 71 -7.33 19.31 -4.97
C PHE A 71 -6.70 19.67 -3.61
N HIS A 72 -6.03 20.83 -3.51
CA HIS A 72 -5.45 21.31 -2.26
C HIS A 72 -6.50 21.53 -1.15
N GLU A 73 -7.68 22.04 -1.49
CA GLU A 73 -8.80 22.21 -0.55
C GLU A 73 -9.31 20.85 -0.03
N LEU A 74 -9.52 19.88 -0.93
CA LEU A 74 -9.99 18.53 -0.59
C LEU A 74 -8.96 17.74 0.23
N MET A 75 -7.66 18.02 0.06
CA MET A 75 -6.60 17.43 0.88
C MET A 75 -6.61 17.93 2.33
N ASN A 76 -7.08 19.15 2.55
CA ASN A 76 -6.96 19.86 3.83
C ASN A 76 -8.31 20.14 4.51
N THR A 77 -9.39 19.53 4.02
CA THR A 77 -10.74 19.75 4.54
C THR A 77 -10.81 19.52 6.06
N PRO A 78 -11.16 20.52 6.87
CA PRO A 78 -11.22 20.36 8.32
C PRO A 78 -12.33 19.39 8.74
N GLY A 79 -12.06 18.53 9.72
CA GLY A 79 -13.05 17.59 10.22
C GLY A 79 -12.53 16.71 11.35
N LYS A 80 -13.41 15.87 11.90
CA LYS A 80 -13.03 14.87 12.91
C LYS A 80 -12.19 13.72 12.33
N ALA A 81 -12.35 13.45 11.04
CA ALA A 81 -11.61 12.42 10.31
C ALA A 81 -10.66 13.07 9.30
N LEU A 82 -9.63 12.32 8.89
CA LEU A 82 -8.79 12.72 7.77
C LEU A 82 -9.64 12.84 6.50
N PRO A 83 -9.38 13.84 5.64
CA PRO A 83 -10.05 13.97 4.36
C PRO A 83 -9.87 12.71 3.50
N GLU A 84 -10.91 12.33 2.77
CA GLU A 84 -10.90 11.10 1.96
C GLU A 84 -9.75 11.11 0.94
N LEU A 85 -9.55 12.24 0.26
CA LEU A 85 -8.45 12.39 -0.70
C LEU A 85 -7.09 12.23 -0.01
N GLN A 86 -6.96 12.66 1.25
CA GLN A 86 -5.75 12.53 2.07
C GLN A 86 -5.47 11.07 2.41
N VAL A 87 -6.52 10.33 2.75
CA VAL A 87 -6.42 8.89 3.01
C VAL A 87 -6.05 8.12 1.74
N ILE A 88 -6.68 8.41 0.60
CA ILE A 88 -6.38 7.76 -0.69
C ILE A 88 -4.93 8.04 -1.11
N THR A 89 -4.52 9.30 -1.03
CA THR A 89 -3.16 9.72 -1.40
C THR A 89 -2.12 9.07 -0.49
N ALA A 90 -2.32 9.13 0.83
CA ALA A 90 -1.42 8.48 1.79
C ALA A 90 -1.36 6.96 1.53
N LEU A 91 -2.49 6.26 1.43
CA LEU A 91 -2.47 4.82 1.19
C LEU A 91 -1.80 4.42 -0.14
N GLY A 92 -1.84 5.28 -1.16
CA GLY A 92 -1.11 5.10 -2.42
C GLY A 92 0.39 5.44 -2.34
N ASN A 93 0.80 6.31 -1.42
CA ASN A 93 2.20 6.70 -1.25
C ASN A 93 3.01 5.55 -0.64
N GLY A 94 4.11 5.19 -1.31
CA GLY A 94 4.94 4.04 -0.97
C GLY A 94 4.32 2.68 -1.33
N PHE A 95 3.35 2.63 -2.25
CA PHE A 95 2.53 1.44 -2.53
C PHE A 95 3.29 0.12 -2.69
N ILE A 96 4.50 0.12 -3.29
CA ILE A 96 5.31 -1.10 -3.46
C ILE A 96 5.73 -1.64 -2.09
N VAL A 97 6.37 -0.80 -1.27
CA VAL A 97 6.84 -1.17 0.06
C VAL A 97 5.66 -1.51 0.97
N THR A 98 4.58 -0.73 0.88
CA THR A 98 3.32 -1.02 1.60
C THR A 98 2.77 -2.40 1.22
N ALA A 99 2.64 -2.70 -0.07
CA ALA A 99 2.13 -3.98 -0.57
C ALA A 99 2.99 -5.17 -0.09
N MET A 100 4.31 -5.03 -0.16
CA MET A 100 5.24 -6.06 0.33
C MET A 100 5.09 -6.31 1.83
N LEU A 101 5.05 -5.24 2.64
CA LEU A 101 4.90 -5.36 4.10
C LEU A 101 3.49 -5.84 4.51
N TRP A 102 2.46 -5.42 3.78
CA TRP A 102 1.08 -5.89 3.97
C TRP A 102 0.92 -7.37 3.67
N GLY A 103 1.46 -7.81 2.53
CA GLY A 103 1.54 -9.23 2.19
C GLY A 103 2.30 -10.03 3.25
N ALA A 104 3.44 -9.52 3.70
CA ALA A 104 4.28 -10.19 4.70
C ALA A 104 3.57 -10.34 6.06
N PHE A 105 3.05 -9.26 6.66
CA PHE A 105 2.42 -9.38 7.97
C PHE A 105 1.19 -10.30 7.92
N LEU A 106 0.41 -10.24 6.82
CA LEU A 106 -0.79 -11.05 6.66
C LEU A 106 -0.46 -12.52 6.38
N ALA A 107 0.59 -12.81 5.60
CA ALA A 107 1.08 -14.18 5.42
C ALA A 107 1.56 -14.79 6.76
N GLU A 108 2.30 -14.04 7.57
CA GLU A 108 2.70 -14.45 8.91
C GLU A 108 1.50 -14.63 9.85
N LEU A 109 0.49 -13.77 9.74
CA LEU A 109 -0.77 -13.90 10.49
C LEU A 109 -1.53 -15.17 10.11
N ILE A 110 -1.64 -15.48 8.82
CA ILE A 110 -2.26 -16.71 8.31
C ILE A 110 -1.53 -17.95 8.84
N ASP A 111 -0.19 -17.88 8.92
CA ASP A 111 0.64 -18.95 9.48
C ASP A 111 0.65 -18.97 11.03
N ARG A 112 -0.15 -18.12 11.68
CA ARG A 112 -0.23 -17.94 13.16
C ARG A 112 1.09 -17.52 13.80
N ARG A 113 2.05 -17.00 13.03
CA ARG A 113 3.35 -16.48 13.49
C ARG A 113 3.19 -15.05 14.01
N LEU A 114 2.35 -14.87 15.03
CA LEU A 114 1.89 -13.56 15.51
C LEU A 114 3.02 -12.61 15.94
N LYS A 115 4.11 -13.13 16.50
CA LYS A 115 5.27 -12.30 16.90
C LYS A 115 5.98 -11.70 15.69
N ILE A 116 6.12 -12.46 14.61
CA ILE A 116 6.75 -11.99 13.37
C ILE A 116 5.79 -11.05 12.65
N SER A 117 4.50 -11.37 12.61
CA SER A 117 3.47 -10.45 12.09
C SER A 117 3.46 -9.10 12.83
N ALA A 118 3.57 -9.11 14.17
CA ALA A 118 3.72 -7.90 14.97
C ALA A 118 5.00 -7.12 14.64
N LEU A 119 6.12 -7.78 14.35
CA LEU A 119 7.36 -7.12 13.92
C LEU A 119 7.16 -6.37 12.59
N TYR A 120 6.48 -6.97 11.60
CA TYR A 120 6.16 -6.28 10.36
C TYR A 120 5.26 -5.05 10.59
N LEU A 121 4.30 -5.14 11.52
CA LEU A 121 3.46 -4.01 11.91
C LEU A 121 4.26 -2.89 12.60
N LEU A 122 5.28 -3.23 13.40
CA LEU A 122 6.20 -2.21 13.96
C LEU A 122 7.01 -1.51 12.87
N ILE A 123 7.48 -2.24 11.85
CA ILE A 123 8.18 -1.66 10.70
C ILE A 123 7.23 -0.75 9.90
N LEU A 124 5.99 -1.19 9.65
CA LEU A 124 4.94 -0.38 9.03
C LEU A 124 4.69 0.90 9.82
N ALA A 125 4.61 0.84 11.16
CA ALA A 125 4.46 2.02 12.00
C ALA A 125 5.62 3.01 11.82
N LEU A 126 6.86 2.51 11.87
CA LEU A 126 8.06 3.33 11.72
C LEU A 126 8.11 4.00 10.34
N PHE A 127 7.86 3.24 9.27
CA PHE A 127 7.91 3.76 7.91
C PHE A 127 6.78 4.75 7.62
N SER A 128 5.59 4.51 8.19
CA SER A 128 4.46 5.45 8.11
C SER A 128 4.77 6.75 8.82
N TYR A 129 5.47 6.67 9.96
CA TYR A 129 5.83 7.84 10.75
C TYR A 129 6.72 8.81 9.95
N PHE A 130 7.72 8.31 9.22
CA PHE A 130 8.62 9.15 8.41
C PHE A 130 8.15 9.40 6.97
N GLY A 131 6.94 8.95 6.61
CA GLY A 131 6.42 9.09 5.25
C GLY A 131 7.16 8.25 4.20
N ILE A 132 7.92 7.21 4.60
CA ILE A 132 8.48 6.22 3.66
C ILE A 132 7.35 5.46 2.97
N ILE A 133 6.31 5.16 3.74
CA ILE A 133 4.99 4.75 3.27
C ILE A 133 3.96 5.70 3.87
N HIS A 134 2.76 5.77 3.30
CA HIS A 134 1.68 6.60 3.86
C HIS A 134 2.02 8.08 4.03
N SER A 135 2.90 8.60 3.16
CA SER A 135 3.27 10.01 3.14
C SER A 135 2.02 10.89 3.03
N ALA A 136 1.92 11.89 3.88
CA ALA A 136 0.93 12.96 3.82
C ALA A 136 1.11 13.88 2.60
N MET A 137 2.26 13.86 1.95
CA MET A 137 2.59 14.78 0.85
C MET A 137 2.03 14.26 -0.48
N PRO A 138 1.43 15.11 -1.34
CA PRO A 138 0.89 14.67 -2.62
C PRO A 138 1.92 14.05 -3.58
N ASP A 139 3.19 14.47 -3.47
CA ASP A 139 4.32 13.96 -4.24
C ASP A 139 4.91 12.66 -3.65
N GLY A 140 4.46 12.25 -2.47
CA GLY A 140 4.97 11.08 -1.76
C GLY A 140 6.35 11.29 -1.11
N SER A 141 6.78 12.54 -0.93
CA SER A 141 8.05 12.84 -0.27
C SER A 141 8.07 12.40 1.20
N MET A 142 9.27 12.03 1.68
CA MET A 142 9.52 11.76 3.09
C MET A 142 9.60 13.05 3.90
N TYR A 143 9.30 12.96 5.19
CA TYR A 143 9.32 14.12 6.09
C TYR A 143 9.64 13.71 7.52
N LEU A 144 9.95 14.72 8.34
CA LEU A 144 9.92 14.58 9.79
C LEU A 144 8.53 15.05 10.28
N PRO A 145 7.77 14.27 11.08
CA PRO A 145 6.39 14.60 11.44
C PRO A 145 6.16 15.95 12.13
N TRP A 146 7.15 16.41 12.89
CA TRP A 146 7.11 17.70 13.56
C TRP A 146 7.35 18.90 12.63
N GLN A 147 7.72 18.68 11.38
CA GLN A 147 7.81 19.72 10.34
C GLN A 147 6.50 19.91 9.59
N LEU A 148 5.57 18.95 9.70
CA LEU A 148 4.23 19.08 9.14
C LEU A 148 3.33 19.94 10.03
N SER A 149 2.30 20.52 9.44
CA SER A 149 1.28 21.27 10.15
C SER A 149 -0.13 20.90 9.66
N GLY A 150 -1.14 21.29 10.44
CA GLY A 150 -2.55 21.08 10.08
C GLY A 150 -2.92 19.61 9.90
N THR A 151 -3.75 19.33 8.89
CA THR A 151 -4.28 17.99 8.60
C THR A 151 -3.18 17.00 8.20
N ALA A 152 -2.18 17.45 7.44
CA ALA A 152 -1.07 16.60 7.00
C ALA A 152 -0.28 16.03 8.19
N GLN A 153 -0.11 16.80 9.26
CA GLN A 153 0.58 16.33 10.47
C GLN A 153 -0.14 15.16 11.12
N GLN A 154 -1.46 15.06 11.04
CA GLN A 154 -2.23 13.99 11.69
C GLN A 154 -1.96 12.62 11.05
N VAL A 155 -1.64 12.59 9.75
CA VAL A 155 -1.44 11.35 8.97
C VAL A 155 -0.36 10.45 9.59
N PRO A 156 0.92 10.87 9.76
CA PRO A 156 1.95 9.98 10.31
C PRO A 156 1.62 9.49 11.72
N TYR A 157 0.99 10.31 12.57
CA TYR A 157 0.61 9.89 13.93
C TYR A 157 -0.53 8.87 13.91
N GLN A 158 -1.58 9.09 13.12
CA GLN A 158 -2.73 8.16 13.07
C GLN A 158 -2.34 6.81 12.46
N PHE A 159 -1.61 6.81 11.35
CA PHE A 159 -1.15 5.56 10.72
C PHE A 159 -0.16 4.80 11.61
N ALA A 160 0.85 5.49 12.16
CA ALA A 160 1.81 4.85 13.05
C ALA A 160 1.13 4.29 14.30
N LEU A 161 0.23 5.06 14.93
CA LEU A 161 -0.50 4.60 16.11
C LEU A 161 -1.39 3.39 15.79
N ALA A 162 -2.09 3.39 14.65
CA ALA A 162 -2.92 2.26 14.24
C ALA A 162 -2.09 0.97 14.10
N TYR A 163 -0.93 1.04 13.43
CA TYR A 163 -0.03 -0.09 13.31
C TYR A 163 0.58 -0.53 14.65
N LEU A 164 0.95 0.41 15.53
CA LEU A 164 1.43 0.11 16.88
C LEU A 164 0.37 -0.59 17.73
N CYS A 165 -0.88 -0.11 17.70
CA CYS A 165 -2.00 -0.74 18.39
C CYS A 165 -2.21 -2.17 17.87
N LEU A 166 -2.21 -2.36 16.55
CA LEU A 166 -2.36 -3.69 15.96
C LEU A 166 -1.19 -4.61 16.31
N ALA A 167 0.05 -4.09 16.29
CA ALA A 167 1.24 -4.84 16.70
C ALA A 167 1.16 -5.28 18.16
N ALA A 168 0.72 -4.39 19.06
CA ALA A 168 0.52 -4.69 20.47
C ALA A 168 -0.54 -5.77 20.69
N ILE A 169 -1.65 -5.71 19.95
CA ILE A 169 -2.70 -6.74 19.97
C ILE A 169 -2.12 -8.08 19.51
N PHE A 170 -1.42 -8.12 18.37
CA PHE A 170 -0.86 -9.37 17.84
C PHE A 170 0.18 -9.97 18.76
N PHE A 171 1.05 -9.12 19.33
CA PHE A 171 2.04 -9.54 20.32
C PHE A 171 1.38 -10.08 21.60
N GLY A 172 0.38 -9.38 22.14
CA GLY A 172 -0.41 -9.83 23.29
C GLY A 172 -1.12 -11.17 23.06
N LEU A 173 -1.71 -11.34 21.88
CA LEU A 173 -2.37 -12.59 21.49
C LEU A 173 -1.38 -13.74 21.26
N SER A 174 -0.10 -13.46 21.01
CA SER A 174 0.94 -14.48 20.78
C SER A 174 1.23 -15.39 21.97
N TRP A 175 0.71 -15.07 23.17
CA TRP A 175 0.82 -15.92 24.36
C TRP A 175 -0.39 -16.82 24.60
N THR A 176 -1.48 -16.61 23.87
CA THR A 176 -2.72 -17.41 24.01
C THR A 176 -2.52 -18.85 23.54
N LYS A 177 -3.31 -19.80 24.05
CA LYS A 177 -3.19 -21.22 23.67
C LYS A 177 -3.53 -21.42 22.19
N GLU A 178 -4.46 -20.63 21.68
CA GLU A 178 -4.94 -20.56 20.32
C GLU A 178 -3.80 -20.19 19.37
N SER A 179 -2.89 -19.31 19.76
CA SER A 179 -1.72 -18.95 18.93
C SER A 179 -0.72 -20.10 18.73
N LYS A 180 -0.73 -21.11 19.60
CA LYS A 180 0.21 -22.25 19.61
C LYS A 180 -0.33 -23.48 18.89
N GLY A 181 -1.60 -23.47 18.49
CA GLY A 181 -2.19 -24.55 17.69
C GLY A 181 -1.60 -24.57 16.28
N PRO A 182 -1.46 -25.76 15.64
CA PRO A 182 -1.08 -25.81 14.24
C PRO A 182 -2.07 -25.00 13.39
N ALA A 183 -1.61 -24.42 12.28
CA ALA A 183 -2.48 -23.80 11.29
C ALA A 183 -3.29 -24.89 10.56
N THR A 184 -4.20 -25.55 11.28
CA THR A 184 -5.12 -26.57 10.77
C THR A 184 -6.38 -25.90 10.26
N GLY A 185 -6.62 -26.03 8.95
CA GLY A 185 -7.83 -25.59 8.28
C GLY A 185 -7.49 -25.08 6.88
N MET A 186 -8.08 -25.73 5.85
CA MET A 186 -7.95 -25.44 4.42
C MET A 186 -6.83 -26.22 3.68
N ALA A 187 -6.74 -27.53 3.97
CA ALA A 187 -6.22 -28.49 3.00
C ALA A 187 -7.38 -28.99 2.11
N HIS A 188 -7.76 -28.20 1.10
CA HIS A 188 -8.53 -28.65 -0.07
C HIS A 188 -8.05 -27.83 -1.30
#